data_AF-A0A7W7M817-F1
#
_entry.id   AF-A0A7W7M817-F1
#
_cell.length_a   1.000
_cell.length_b   1.000
_cell.length_c   1.000
_cell.angle_alpha   90.00
_cell.angle_beta   90.00
_cell.angle_gamma   90.00
#
_symmetry.space_group_name_H-M   'P 1'
#
loop_
_entity.id
_entity.type
_entity.pdbx_description
1 polymer ?
#
loop_
_entity_poly.entity_id
_entity_poly.type
_entity_poly.pdbx_seq_one_letter_code
_entity_poly.pdbx_strand_id
1 'polypeptide(L)'
;MSSFPAQAARAGNPDLEPRWRLWLLRDCVLRFAPYGFHATWHHLMLNAGVSPYVDHDPDALGRAVEELAEARALWFAELRAFEARRHREKAAGRHERDPADRWLLVPQLLAGCPDHEKHPRERLGVVVGRLIAAYRTGDFAAPTCPACGTPRPYGTCPECGVLSWRPGFRRLPDTSTFPWRLTWYRQLRTGRTAGGGDAREFRAEFTPGHADPRFGTFQLYVRGEALGDATTTALHPHVADLRELATEAARPGRRPPRPLILGDTFDYLEVTLEATDDDLIFEVGVWSGCGNPPPWAPRPGTRRRLPVRRAEVLRAWAEAEPAFERLLPGVTRS
;
A
#
# COMPACT_ATOMS: atom_id res chain seq x y z
N MET A 1 10.06 -4.33 26.69
CA MET A 1 9.78 -4.58 25.25
C MET A 1 10.89 -5.43 24.67
N SER A 2 10.58 -6.41 23.80
CA SER A 2 11.61 -7.23 23.15
C SER A 2 12.41 -6.43 22.11
N SER A 3 13.67 -6.84 21.91
CA SER A 3 14.58 -6.25 20.93
C SER A 3 14.17 -6.62 19.49
N PHE A 4 14.63 -5.86 18.49
CA PHE A 4 14.37 -6.17 17.08
C PHE A 4 14.79 -7.61 16.71
N PRO A 5 16.00 -8.10 17.04
CA PRO A 5 16.40 -9.46 16.67
C PRO A 5 15.48 -10.53 17.24
N ALA A 6 15.02 -10.37 18.48
CA ALA A 6 14.09 -11.30 19.11
C ALA A 6 12.71 -11.29 18.43
N GLN A 7 12.23 -10.13 17.98
CA GLN A 7 10.97 -10.04 17.24
C GLN A 7 11.09 -10.60 15.83
N ALA A 8 12.17 -10.31 15.13
CA ALA A 8 12.45 -10.84 13.80
C ALA A 8 12.52 -12.37 13.82
N ALA A 9 13.26 -12.95 14.77
CA ALA A 9 13.34 -14.40 14.93
C ALA A 9 11.97 -15.05 15.13
N ARG A 10 11.08 -14.41 15.91
CA ARG A 10 9.70 -14.91 16.10
C ARG A 10 8.83 -14.69 14.87
N ALA A 11 8.93 -13.54 14.21
CA ALA A 11 8.15 -13.26 12.99
C ALA A 11 8.49 -14.24 11.85
N GLY A 12 9.77 -14.65 11.76
CA GLY A 12 10.24 -15.65 10.81
C GLY A 12 10.01 -17.10 11.22
N ASN A 13 9.56 -17.39 12.46
CA ASN A 13 9.34 -18.76 12.91
C ASN A 13 8.07 -19.35 12.26
N PRO A 14 8.17 -20.39 11.41
CA PRO A 14 7.02 -20.98 10.73
C PRO A 14 6.03 -21.67 11.68
N ASP A 15 6.47 -22.08 12.88
CA ASP A 15 5.63 -22.78 13.87
C ASP A 15 4.64 -21.84 14.59
N LEU A 16 4.78 -20.52 14.41
CA LEU A 16 3.87 -19.55 14.97
C LEU A 16 2.71 -19.25 14.04
N GLU A 17 1.55 -18.98 14.63
CA GLU A 17 0.34 -18.62 13.89
C GLU A 17 0.59 -17.39 12.96
N PRO A 18 0.16 -17.44 11.69
CA PRO A 18 0.50 -16.42 10.69
C PRO A 18 0.10 -14.98 11.08
N ARG A 19 -1.05 -14.78 11.72
CA ARG A 19 -1.47 -13.43 12.15
C ARG A 19 -0.59 -12.90 13.28
N TRP A 20 -0.13 -13.76 14.17
CA TRP A 20 0.85 -13.39 15.19
C TRP A 20 2.21 -13.02 14.59
N ARG A 21 2.68 -13.78 13.59
CA ARG A 21 3.89 -13.44 12.82
C ARG A 21 3.77 -12.09 12.12
N LEU A 22 2.62 -11.80 11.52
CA LEU A 22 2.33 -10.50 10.91
C LEU A 22 2.36 -9.35 11.94
N TRP A 23 1.82 -9.56 13.14
CA TRP A 23 1.90 -8.57 14.22
C TRP A 23 3.36 -8.31 14.64
N LEU A 24 4.17 -9.36 14.79
CA LEU A 24 5.59 -9.23 15.11
C LEU A 24 6.38 -8.52 14.01
N LEU A 25 6.06 -8.76 12.74
CA LEU A 25 6.65 -8.04 11.61
C LEU A 25 6.34 -6.53 11.67
N ARG A 26 5.10 -6.15 11.98
CA ARG A 26 4.73 -4.72 12.18
C ARG A 26 5.60 -4.07 13.25
N ASP A 27 5.80 -4.78 14.34
CA ASP A 27 6.60 -4.37 15.47
C ASP A 27 8.09 -4.20 15.09
N CYS A 28 8.60 -5.02 14.18
CA CYS A 28 9.92 -4.86 13.57
C CYS A 28 10.00 -3.58 12.71
N VAL A 29 9.00 -3.33 11.87
CA VAL A 29 8.96 -2.14 10.99
C VAL A 29 8.88 -0.84 11.81
N LEU A 30 8.16 -0.83 12.94
CA LEU A 30 8.15 0.34 13.84
C LEU A 30 9.56 0.71 14.34
N ARG A 31 10.44 -0.28 14.51
CA ARG A 31 11.82 -0.09 14.98
C ARG A 31 12.80 0.25 13.86
N PHE A 32 12.54 -0.19 12.63
CA PHE A 32 13.37 0.09 11.47
C PHE A 32 12.50 0.25 10.22
N ALA A 33 12.36 1.49 9.74
CA ALA A 33 11.55 1.81 8.56
C ALA A 33 12.27 2.82 7.66
N PRO A 34 13.23 2.39 6.83
CA PRO A 34 14.12 3.30 6.08
C PRO A 34 13.38 4.31 5.18
N TYR A 35 12.16 4.00 4.74
CA TYR A 35 11.34 4.89 3.91
C TYR A 35 10.27 5.67 4.69
N GLY A 36 10.26 5.54 6.02
CA GLY A 36 9.09 5.82 6.85
C GLY A 36 8.16 4.61 6.93
N PHE A 37 7.29 4.59 7.96
CA PHE A 37 6.49 3.40 8.30
C PHE A 37 5.59 2.94 7.14
N HIS A 38 4.79 3.83 6.55
CA HIS A 38 3.84 3.45 5.50
C HIS A 38 4.53 2.88 4.27
N ALA A 39 5.55 3.58 3.76
CA ALA A 39 6.28 3.18 2.57
C ALA A 39 7.11 1.90 2.80
N THR A 40 7.72 1.74 3.97
CA THR A 40 8.46 0.49 4.29
C THR A 40 7.50 -0.69 4.41
N TRP A 41 6.35 -0.50 5.05
CA TRP A 41 5.33 -1.54 5.14
C TRP A 41 4.81 -1.93 3.76
N HIS A 42 4.40 -0.95 2.94
CA HIS A 42 3.95 -1.18 1.56
C HIS A 42 5.01 -1.95 0.76
N HIS A 43 6.26 -1.52 0.83
CA HIS A 43 7.40 -2.17 0.18
C HIS A 43 7.53 -3.63 0.56
N LEU A 44 7.52 -3.95 1.85
CA LEU A 44 7.66 -5.33 2.32
C LEU A 44 6.47 -6.21 1.90
N MET A 45 5.25 -5.68 1.97
CA MET A 45 4.07 -6.44 1.56
C MET A 45 4.10 -6.75 0.06
N LEU A 46 4.53 -5.79 -0.77
CA LEU A 46 4.70 -5.99 -2.21
C LEU A 46 5.86 -6.94 -2.55
N ASN A 47 7.07 -6.65 -2.08
CA ASN A 47 8.28 -7.37 -2.49
C ASN A 47 8.31 -8.81 -1.98
N ALA A 48 7.80 -9.05 -0.77
CA ALA A 48 7.70 -10.40 -0.23
C ALA A 48 6.43 -11.13 -0.69
N GLY A 49 5.48 -10.44 -1.34
CA GLY A 49 4.23 -11.01 -1.82
C GLY A 49 3.25 -11.36 -0.69
N VAL A 50 3.20 -10.58 0.38
CA VAL A 50 2.34 -10.87 1.54
C VAL A 50 0.88 -10.57 1.20
N SER A 51 0.09 -11.63 1.05
CA SER A 51 -1.34 -11.57 0.74
C SER A 51 -2.19 -10.97 1.89
N PRO A 52 -3.36 -10.35 1.59
CA PRO A 52 -4.40 -10.09 2.58
C PRO A 52 -4.73 -11.31 3.44
N TYR A 53 -4.78 -12.48 2.80
CA TYR A 53 -4.98 -13.80 3.39
C TYR A 53 -3.63 -14.46 3.66
N VAL A 54 -3.05 -14.15 4.82
CA VAL A 54 -1.71 -14.62 5.23
C VAL A 54 -1.60 -16.14 5.32
N ASP A 55 -2.73 -16.83 5.45
CA ASP A 55 -2.79 -18.29 5.53
C ASP A 55 -2.53 -18.96 4.16
N HIS A 56 -2.66 -18.22 3.04
CA HIS A 56 -2.41 -18.76 1.70
C HIS A 56 -0.90 -18.88 1.36
N ASP A 57 -0.08 -17.98 1.89
CA ASP A 57 1.38 -18.00 1.76
C ASP A 57 2.02 -17.48 3.06
N PRO A 58 2.10 -18.34 4.10
CA PRO A 58 2.71 -17.95 5.36
C PRO A 58 4.22 -17.72 5.24
N ASP A 59 4.87 -18.23 4.20
CA ASP A 59 6.32 -18.07 3.97
C ASP A 59 6.66 -16.65 3.50
N ALA A 60 5.71 -15.93 2.90
CA ALA A 60 5.84 -14.51 2.57
C ALA A 60 6.26 -13.65 3.76
N LEU A 61 5.80 -13.98 4.96
CA LEU A 61 6.20 -13.27 6.19
C LEU A 61 7.67 -13.50 6.52
N GLY A 62 8.20 -14.71 6.30
CA GLY A 62 9.61 -15.02 6.48
C GLY A 62 10.50 -14.18 5.55
N ARG A 63 10.13 -14.14 4.26
CA ARG A 63 10.84 -13.33 3.24
C ARG A 63 10.86 -11.84 3.60
N ALA A 64 9.72 -11.29 4.04
CA ALA A 64 9.64 -9.90 4.48
C ALA A 64 10.54 -9.59 5.69
N VAL A 65 10.59 -10.50 6.66
CA VAL A 65 11.45 -10.37 7.85
C VAL A 65 12.92 -10.42 7.47
N GLU A 66 13.31 -11.37 6.63
CA GLU A 66 14.68 -11.54 6.15
C GLU A 66 15.18 -10.26 5.46
N GLU A 67 14.41 -9.75 4.50
CA GLU A 67 14.74 -8.52 3.78
C GLU A 67 14.90 -7.31 4.73
N LEU A 68 14.01 -7.17 5.72
CA LEU A 68 14.10 -6.10 6.70
C LEU A 68 15.33 -6.25 7.61
N ALA A 69 15.63 -7.48 8.03
CA ALA A 69 16.75 -7.79 8.92
C ALA A 69 18.11 -7.55 8.25
N GLU A 70 18.26 -7.95 6.99
CA GLU A 70 19.45 -7.67 6.17
C GLU A 70 19.72 -6.17 6.07
N ALA A 71 18.71 -5.39 5.68
CA ALA A 71 18.81 -3.94 5.55
C ALA A 71 19.15 -3.29 6.89
N ARG A 72 18.53 -3.76 7.97
CA ARG A 72 18.82 -3.26 9.32
C ARG A 72 20.25 -3.59 9.75
N ALA A 73 20.80 -4.75 9.38
CA ALA A 73 22.17 -5.13 9.73
C ALA A 73 23.19 -4.14 9.18
N LEU A 74 22.99 -3.67 7.94
CA LEU A 74 23.82 -2.64 7.30
C LEU A 74 23.79 -1.33 8.09
N TRP A 75 22.59 -0.80 8.36
CA TRP A 75 22.44 0.43 9.14
C TRP A 75 22.99 0.30 10.56
N PHE A 76 22.80 -0.86 11.21
CA PHE A 76 23.26 -1.08 12.57
C PHE A 76 24.78 -1.16 12.69
N ALA A 77 25.48 -1.62 11.64
CA ALA A 77 26.93 -1.54 11.58
C ALA A 77 27.42 -0.09 11.63
N GLU A 78 26.76 0.82 10.88
CA GLU A 78 27.07 2.25 10.91
C GLU A 78 26.76 2.89 12.26
N LEU A 79 25.63 2.52 12.87
CA LEU A 79 25.26 3.02 14.19
C LEU A 79 26.32 2.66 15.24
N ARG A 80 26.81 1.42 15.26
CA ARG A 80 27.87 1.00 16.20
C ARG A 80 29.17 1.75 15.98
N ALA A 81 29.56 1.98 14.71
CA ALA A 81 30.76 2.75 14.39
C ALA A 81 30.63 4.21 14.87
N PHE A 82 29.45 4.81 14.69
CA PHE A 82 29.12 6.13 15.23
C PHE A 82 29.16 6.19 16.75
N GLU A 83 28.56 5.21 17.44
CA GLU A 83 28.58 5.14 18.90
C GLU A 83 30.02 5.07 19.42
N ALA A 84 30.86 4.20 18.84
CA ALA A 84 32.28 4.09 19.19
C ALA A 84 33.04 5.41 18.94
N ARG A 85 32.76 6.11 17.83
CA ARG A 85 33.31 7.45 17.56
C ARG A 85 32.88 8.46 18.62
N ARG A 86 31.57 8.55 18.92
CA ARG A 86 31.02 9.47 19.93
C ARG A 86 31.55 9.19 21.33
N HIS A 87 31.78 7.92 21.69
CA HIS A 87 32.40 7.58 22.97
C HIS A 87 33.81 8.18 23.08
N ARG A 88 34.65 8.06 22.04
CA ARG A 88 35.98 8.67 21.99
C ARG A 88 35.94 10.19 22.02
N GLU A 89 35.04 10.80 21.25
CA GLU A 89 34.88 12.26 21.21
C GLU A 89 34.44 12.84 22.55
N LYS A 90 33.48 12.19 23.23
CA LYS A 90 33.05 12.57 24.58
C LYS A 90 34.20 12.46 25.58
N ALA A 91 34.99 11.39 25.53
CA ALA A 91 36.17 11.24 26.37
C ALA A 91 37.22 12.34 26.12
N ALA A 92 37.29 12.85 24.88
CA ALA A 92 38.13 13.98 24.48
C ALA A 92 37.47 15.37 24.70
N GLY A 93 36.35 15.45 25.43
CA GLY A 93 35.68 16.71 25.74
C GLY A 93 34.85 17.33 24.61
N ARG A 94 34.60 16.63 23.50
CA ARG A 94 33.76 17.10 22.38
C ARG A 94 32.32 16.63 22.52
N HIS A 95 31.45 17.55 22.94
CA HIS A 95 30.04 17.24 23.24
C HIS A 95 29.08 17.46 22.07
N GLU A 96 29.43 18.30 21.11
CA GLU A 96 28.56 18.61 19.97
C GLU A 96 28.44 17.40 19.02
N ARG A 97 27.26 17.24 18.41
CA ARG A 97 26.99 16.20 17.41
C ARG A 97 26.97 16.86 16.04
N ASP A 98 27.59 16.22 15.07
CA ASP A 98 27.48 16.65 13.68
C ASP A 98 26.02 16.48 13.20
N PRO A 99 25.36 17.54 12.70
CA PRO A 99 24.04 17.42 12.07
C PRO A 99 24.00 16.37 10.95
N ALA A 100 25.13 16.12 10.27
CA ALA A 100 25.29 15.10 9.23
C ALA A 100 25.07 13.67 9.74
N ASP A 101 25.23 13.41 11.04
CA ASP A 101 25.02 12.08 11.63
C ASP A 101 23.54 11.79 11.98
N ARG A 102 22.62 12.73 11.78
CA ARG A 102 21.24 12.61 12.26
C ARG A 102 20.49 11.40 11.66
N TRP A 103 20.83 10.97 10.45
CA TRP A 103 20.23 9.78 9.82
C TRP A 103 20.55 8.48 10.57
N LEU A 104 21.65 8.43 11.34
CA LEU A 104 22.00 7.30 12.20
C LEU A 104 21.11 7.23 13.43
N LEU A 105 20.61 8.36 13.91
CA LEU A 105 19.79 8.45 15.13
C LEU A 105 18.31 8.20 14.85
N VAL A 106 17.88 8.40 13.60
CA VAL A 106 16.48 8.26 13.19
C VAL A 106 16.43 7.44 11.91
N PRO A 107 16.34 6.09 12.01
CA PRO A 107 16.36 5.24 10.83
C PRO A 107 15.19 5.52 9.87
N GLN A 108 14.11 6.15 10.35
CA GLN A 108 12.99 6.60 9.51
C GLN A 108 13.33 7.75 8.56
N LEU A 109 14.52 8.33 8.68
CA LEU A 109 14.98 9.44 7.84
C LEU A 109 15.98 9.00 6.76
N LEU A 110 16.26 7.70 6.59
CA LEU A 110 17.22 7.24 5.57
C LEU A 110 16.82 7.69 4.16
N ALA A 111 15.56 7.48 3.77
CA ALA A 111 15.01 7.85 2.46
C ALA A 111 13.47 8.00 2.51
N GLY A 112 12.98 9.06 3.15
CA GLY A 112 11.54 9.28 3.31
C GLY A 112 10.78 9.29 1.99
N CYS A 113 9.72 8.49 1.89
CA CYS A 113 8.80 8.45 0.75
C CYS A 113 7.44 9.03 1.18
N PRO A 114 7.09 10.27 0.77
CA PRO A 114 5.82 10.89 1.14
C PRO A 114 4.60 10.18 0.57
N ASP A 115 4.71 9.68 -0.66
CA ASP A 115 3.72 8.78 -1.25
C ASP A 115 4.16 7.34 -0.95
N HIS A 116 3.39 6.64 -0.12
CA HIS A 116 3.77 5.30 0.33
C HIS A 116 3.70 4.24 -0.77
N GLU A 117 3.06 4.50 -1.90
CA GLU A 117 3.07 3.61 -3.06
C GLU A 117 4.26 3.86 -3.99
N LYS A 118 4.97 4.98 -3.80
CA LYS A 118 6.15 5.36 -4.57
C LYS A 118 7.39 5.25 -3.69
N HIS A 119 8.01 4.09 -3.76
CA HIS A 119 9.28 3.78 -3.11
C HIS A 119 10.19 2.97 -4.07
N PRO A 120 11.49 2.84 -3.78
CA PRO A 120 12.39 1.97 -4.54
C PRO A 120 11.87 0.52 -4.57
N ARG A 121 12.03 -0.16 -5.70
CA ARG A 121 11.54 -1.54 -5.90
C ARG A 121 12.56 -2.62 -5.59
N GLU A 122 13.85 -2.29 -5.64
CA GLU A 122 14.93 -3.21 -5.27
C GLU A 122 14.88 -3.57 -3.78
N ARG A 123 15.45 -4.73 -3.42
CA ARG A 123 15.49 -5.19 -2.02
C ARG A 123 16.02 -4.11 -1.09
N LEU A 124 15.43 -3.98 0.11
CA LEU A 124 15.82 -2.98 1.11
C LEU A 124 17.32 -2.96 1.38
N GLY A 125 17.97 -4.13 1.47
CA GLY A 125 19.40 -4.23 1.73
C GLY A 125 20.26 -3.51 0.68
N VAL A 126 19.89 -3.63 -0.60
CA VAL A 126 20.59 -2.97 -1.70
C VAL A 126 20.43 -1.46 -1.61
N VAL A 127 19.19 -1.00 -1.41
CA VAL A 127 18.89 0.43 -1.36
C VAL A 127 19.51 1.09 -0.13
N VAL A 128 19.41 0.46 1.05
CA VAL A 128 20.05 0.95 2.28
C VAL A 128 21.56 1.00 2.13
N GLY A 129 22.18 0.01 1.49
CA GLY A 129 23.61 0.04 1.18
C GLY A 129 24.03 1.25 0.33
N ARG A 130 23.28 1.53 -0.74
CA ARG A 130 23.53 2.71 -1.59
C ARG A 130 23.33 4.02 -0.84
N LEU A 131 22.27 4.11 -0.03
CA LEU A 131 22.01 5.28 0.81
C LEU A 131 23.14 5.53 1.80
N ILE A 132 23.61 4.49 2.51
CA ILE A 132 24.76 4.59 3.43
C ILE A 132 26.01 5.09 2.70
N ALA A 133 26.29 4.58 1.50
CA ALA A 133 27.41 5.06 0.69
C ALA A 133 27.29 6.56 0.33
N ALA A 134 26.08 7.02 -0.02
CA ALA A 134 25.81 8.43 -0.27
C ALA A 134 25.98 9.29 1.01
N TYR A 135 25.53 8.80 2.17
CA TYR A 135 25.73 9.50 3.46
C TYR A 135 27.21 9.65 3.82
N ARG A 136 28.03 8.64 3.55
CA ARG A 136 29.47 8.67 3.85
C ARG A 136 30.23 9.66 2.95
N THR A 137 29.82 9.80 1.70
CA THR A 137 30.48 10.68 0.72
C THR A 137 29.94 12.10 0.75
N GLY A 138 28.77 12.32 1.36
CA GLY A 138 28.07 13.61 1.31
C GLY A 138 27.46 13.91 -0.07
N ASP A 139 27.42 12.93 -0.97
CA ASP A 139 27.07 13.12 -2.38
C ASP A 139 25.55 13.12 -2.63
N PHE A 140 24.83 13.95 -1.89
CA PHE A 140 23.38 14.17 -2.08
C PHE A 140 23.06 15.24 -3.13
N ALA A 141 24.10 15.86 -3.69
CA ALA A 141 24.00 16.79 -4.80
C ALA A 141 24.26 16.11 -6.16
N ALA A 142 24.59 14.81 -6.16
CA ALA A 142 24.70 14.01 -7.38
C ALA A 142 23.47 14.18 -8.28
N PRO A 143 23.65 14.17 -9.62
CA PRO A 143 22.55 14.24 -10.56
C PRO A 143 21.72 12.95 -10.61
N THR A 144 22.03 11.96 -9.78
CA THR A 144 21.35 10.66 -9.72
C THR A 144 20.76 10.41 -8.33
N CYS A 145 19.61 9.75 -8.27
CA CYS A 145 19.00 9.38 -7.00
C CYS A 145 19.81 8.25 -6.34
N PRO A 146 20.30 8.41 -5.09
CA PRO A 146 21.07 7.35 -4.43
C PRO A 146 20.24 6.10 -4.12
N ALA A 147 18.91 6.18 -4.15
CA ALA A 147 18.03 5.06 -3.86
C ALA A 147 17.75 4.17 -5.08
N CYS A 148 17.52 4.76 -6.26
CA CYS A 148 17.14 4.02 -7.48
C CYS A 148 18.07 4.23 -8.68
N GLY A 149 19.07 5.11 -8.60
CA GLY A 149 20.02 5.39 -9.68
C GLY A 149 19.50 6.31 -10.79
N THR A 150 18.18 6.59 -10.85
CA THR A 150 17.59 7.43 -11.91
C THR A 150 18.11 8.87 -11.84
N PRO A 151 18.34 9.54 -13.00
CA PRO A 151 18.63 10.96 -13.04
C PRO A 151 17.59 11.77 -12.27
N ARG A 152 18.05 12.70 -11.45
CA ARG A 152 17.22 13.50 -10.57
C ARG A 152 17.68 14.96 -10.62
N PRO A 153 16.86 15.88 -11.14
CA PRO A 153 17.22 17.28 -11.20
C PRO A 153 17.25 17.89 -9.79
N TYR A 154 16.16 17.88 -9.01
CA TYR A 154 16.09 18.35 -7.61
C TYR A 154 14.84 17.75 -6.91
N GLY A 155 14.74 17.84 -5.56
CA GLY A 155 13.48 17.52 -4.84
C GLY A 155 13.16 16.03 -4.64
N THR A 156 11.89 15.65 -4.74
CA THR A 156 11.45 14.24 -4.68
C THR A 156 11.89 13.52 -5.95
N CYS A 157 12.45 12.32 -5.84
CA CYS A 157 12.77 11.52 -7.02
C CYS A 157 11.49 11.22 -7.81
N PRO A 158 11.42 11.56 -9.11
CA PRO A 158 10.22 11.35 -9.91
C PRO A 158 9.92 9.86 -10.12
N GLU A 159 10.96 9.02 -10.10
CA GLU A 159 10.84 7.57 -10.31
C GLU A 159 10.40 6.86 -9.04
N CYS A 160 11.18 6.96 -7.97
CA CYS A 160 10.98 6.15 -6.78
C CYS A 160 10.33 6.90 -5.61
N GLY A 161 9.95 8.17 -5.76
CA GLY A 161 9.29 8.94 -4.70
C GLY A 161 10.19 9.30 -3.50
N VAL A 162 11.45 8.87 -3.50
CA VAL A 162 12.38 9.17 -2.40
C VAL A 162 12.68 10.65 -2.38
N LEU A 163 12.41 11.24 -1.23
CA LEU A 163 12.87 12.57 -0.89
C LEU A 163 14.19 12.43 -0.14
N SER A 164 15.30 12.77 -0.80
CA SER A 164 16.62 12.65 -0.17
C SER A 164 16.68 13.54 1.06
N TRP A 165 17.28 13.00 2.11
CA TRP A 165 17.60 13.75 3.29
C TRP A 165 18.63 14.85 3.00
N ARG A 166 18.39 16.03 3.56
CA ARG A 166 19.41 17.04 3.88
C ARG A 166 19.29 17.37 5.38
N PRO A 167 20.37 17.79 6.06
CA PRO A 167 20.28 18.29 7.43
C PRO A 167 19.18 19.37 7.52
N GLY A 168 18.25 19.22 8.48
CA GLY A 168 17.13 20.16 8.68
C GLY A 168 15.80 19.76 8.03
N PHE A 169 15.74 18.64 7.31
CA PHE A 169 14.49 18.19 6.68
C PHE A 169 13.38 17.87 7.69
N ARG A 170 12.14 18.28 7.38
CA ARG A 170 10.91 17.93 8.12
C ARG A 170 10.11 16.91 7.31
N ARG A 171 9.60 15.88 7.98
CA ARG A 171 8.71 14.87 7.38
C ARG A 171 7.54 15.56 6.67
N LEU A 172 7.37 15.31 5.38
CA LEU A 172 6.19 15.76 4.64
C LEU A 172 4.97 14.92 5.03
N PRO A 173 3.75 15.48 4.92
CA PRO A 173 2.53 14.70 5.06
C PRO A 173 2.48 13.57 4.01
N ASP A 174 1.70 12.53 4.30
CA ASP A 174 1.43 11.46 3.34
C ASP A 174 0.73 12.06 2.12
N THR A 175 1.33 11.92 0.94
CA THR A 175 0.80 12.46 -0.31
C THR A 175 0.11 11.40 -1.17
N SER A 176 0.04 10.14 -0.70
CA SER A 176 -0.63 9.08 -1.45
C SER A 176 -2.11 9.39 -1.61
N THR A 177 -2.66 9.08 -2.79
CA THR A 177 -4.11 9.12 -3.04
C THR A 177 -4.79 7.85 -2.53
N PHE A 178 -4.02 6.80 -2.24
CA PHE A 178 -4.54 5.53 -1.76
C PHE A 178 -4.69 5.56 -0.23
N PRO A 179 -5.84 5.16 0.33
CA PRO A 179 -6.01 5.12 1.77
C PRO A 179 -5.03 4.16 2.46
N TRP A 180 -4.22 4.67 3.39
CA TRP A 180 -3.26 3.86 4.17
C TRP A 180 -3.90 2.63 4.84
N ARG A 181 -5.16 2.72 5.27
CA ARG A 181 -5.91 1.60 5.86
C ARG A 181 -5.96 0.38 4.92
N LEU A 182 -5.98 0.58 3.61
CA LEU A 182 -6.01 -0.50 2.62
C LEU A 182 -4.65 -1.19 2.52
N THR A 183 -3.58 -0.41 2.43
CA THR A 183 -2.19 -0.90 2.51
C THR A 183 -1.94 -1.67 3.81
N TRP A 184 -2.51 -1.21 4.93
CA TRP A 184 -2.46 -1.92 6.21
C TRP A 184 -3.09 -3.31 6.16
N TYR A 185 -4.16 -3.46 5.38
CA TYR A 185 -4.83 -4.72 5.10
C TYR A 185 -4.25 -5.47 3.89
N ARG A 186 -3.16 -4.98 3.30
CA ARG A 186 -2.45 -5.60 2.17
C ARG A 186 -3.28 -5.61 0.87
N GLN A 187 -4.23 -4.69 0.75
CA GLN A 187 -4.81 -4.32 -0.54
C GLN A 187 -3.78 -3.45 -1.27
N LEU A 188 -3.02 -4.04 -2.19
CA LEU A 188 -1.89 -3.38 -2.83
C LEU A 188 -2.13 -3.26 -4.33
N ARG A 189 -1.79 -2.08 -4.87
CA ARG A 189 -1.74 -1.89 -6.32
C ARG A 189 -0.38 -2.33 -6.83
N THR A 190 -0.40 -2.98 -7.98
CA THR A 190 0.82 -3.40 -8.70
C THR A 190 0.90 -2.66 -10.03
N GLY A 191 2.06 -2.73 -10.69
CA GLY A 191 2.21 -2.17 -12.05
C GLY A 191 1.26 -2.78 -13.11
N ARG A 192 0.57 -3.88 -12.78
CA ARG A 192 -0.44 -4.52 -13.63
C ARG A 192 -1.88 -4.10 -13.32
N THR A 193 -2.10 -3.39 -12.21
CA THR A 193 -3.44 -3.00 -11.78
C THR A 193 -4.02 -1.97 -12.75
N ALA A 194 -5.11 -2.36 -13.42
CA ALA A 194 -5.91 -1.49 -14.26
C ALA A 194 -7.06 -0.90 -13.44
N GLY A 195 -7.45 0.35 -13.69
CA GLY A 195 -8.59 0.95 -12.99
C GLY A 195 -8.71 2.44 -13.25
N GLY A 196 -9.75 3.05 -12.70
CA GLY A 196 -10.10 4.46 -12.90
C GLY A 196 -10.78 5.05 -11.67
N GLY A 197 -10.63 6.37 -11.48
CA GLY A 197 -11.15 7.11 -10.34
C GLY A 197 -10.21 7.22 -9.14
N ASP A 198 -10.69 7.91 -8.09
CA ASP A 198 -10.00 8.16 -6.83
C ASP A 198 -10.56 7.25 -5.72
N ALA A 199 -9.69 6.49 -5.06
CA ALA A 199 -10.08 5.58 -3.97
C ALA A 199 -10.75 6.31 -2.78
N ARG A 200 -10.50 7.62 -2.61
CA ARG A 200 -11.17 8.46 -1.59
C ARG A 200 -12.58 8.87 -1.96
N GLU A 201 -12.95 8.78 -3.24
CA GLU A 201 -14.25 9.16 -3.78
C GLU A 201 -14.96 7.92 -4.32
N PHE A 202 -14.63 7.52 -5.54
CA PHE A 202 -15.05 6.29 -6.15
C PHE A 202 -13.98 5.80 -7.12
N ARG A 203 -13.64 4.52 -7.00
CA ARG A 203 -12.64 3.88 -7.87
C ARG A 203 -13.00 2.43 -8.09
N ALA A 204 -12.86 1.98 -9.32
CA ALA A 204 -12.88 0.57 -9.66
C ALA A 204 -11.52 0.15 -10.19
N GLU A 205 -11.02 -0.98 -9.73
CA GLU A 205 -9.77 -1.53 -10.23
C GLU A 205 -9.77 -3.05 -10.28
N PHE A 206 -8.88 -3.56 -11.13
CA PHE A 206 -8.67 -4.96 -11.37
C PHE A 206 -7.17 -5.22 -11.47
N THR A 207 -6.69 -6.21 -10.72
CA THR A 207 -5.30 -6.67 -10.78
C THR A 207 -5.28 -8.07 -11.42
N PRO A 208 -4.81 -8.21 -12.67
CA PRO A 208 -4.73 -9.49 -13.35
C PRO A 208 -3.85 -10.50 -12.60
N GLY A 209 -4.29 -11.75 -12.58
CA GLY A 209 -3.52 -12.90 -12.13
C GLY A 209 -2.39 -13.27 -13.09
N HIS A 210 -1.61 -14.29 -12.74
CA HIS A 210 -0.42 -14.69 -13.51
C HIS A 210 -0.71 -15.60 -14.71
N ALA A 211 -1.79 -16.39 -14.68
CA ALA A 211 -2.06 -17.40 -15.71
C ALA A 211 -2.96 -16.87 -16.85
N ASP A 212 -4.05 -16.21 -16.50
CA ASP A 212 -5.02 -15.67 -17.45
C ASP A 212 -5.36 -14.23 -17.02
N PRO A 213 -5.11 -13.22 -17.88
CA PRO A 213 -5.33 -11.82 -17.52
C PRO A 213 -6.81 -11.47 -17.32
N ARG A 214 -7.74 -12.36 -17.67
CA ARG A 214 -9.19 -12.20 -17.44
C ARG A 214 -9.59 -12.57 -16.01
N PHE A 215 -8.72 -13.27 -15.27
CA PHE A 215 -8.94 -13.65 -13.89
C PHE A 215 -7.95 -12.91 -13.00
N GLY A 216 -8.42 -12.44 -11.85
CA GLY A 216 -7.61 -11.62 -10.97
C GLY A 216 -8.43 -11.06 -9.83
N THR A 217 -7.90 -10.04 -9.17
CA THR A 217 -8.54 -9.42 -8.03
C THR A 217 -9.31 -8.19 -8.49
N PHE A 218 -10.62 -8.17 -8.31
CA PHE A 218 -11.45 -6.99 -8.55
C PHE A 218 -11.73 -6.26 -7.23
N GLN A 219 -11.70 -4.93 -7.26
CA GLN A 219 -11.90 -4.12 -6.07
C GLN A 219 -12.65 -2.83 -6.42
N LEU A 220 -13.72 -2.58 -5.68
CA LEU A 220 -14.42 -1.31 -5.67
C LEU A 220 -14.05 -0.53 -4.40
N TYR A 221 -13.79 0.77 -4.55
CA TYR A 221 -13.61 1.71 -3.46
C TYR A 221 -14.70 2.75 -3.50
N VAL A 222 -15.35 2.95 -2.36
CA VAL A 222 -16.41 3.94 -2.18
C VAL A 222 -16.09 4.73 -0.93
N ARG A 223 -15.77 6.02 -1.09
CA ARG A 223 -15.41 6.93 0.02
C ARG A 223 -14.29 6.40 0.91
N GLY A 224 -13.26 5.78 0.30
CA GLY A 224 -12.12 5.19 1.02
C GLY A 224 -12.37 3.78 1.58
N GLU A 225 -13.56 3.21 1.42
CA GLU A 225 -13.88 1.86 1.86
C GLU A 225 -13.75 0.86 0.72
N ALA A 226 -13.00 -0.22 0.96
CA ALA A 226 -12.90 -1.36 0.05
C ALA A 226 -14.12 -2.27 0.18
N LEU A 227 -14.78 -2.57 -0.94
CA LEU A 227 -15.98 -3.42 -0.98
C LEU A 227 -15.75 -4.85 -1.49
N GLY A 228 -14.72 -5.14 -2.29
CA GLY A 228 -14.35 -6.50 -2.66
C GLY A 228 -13.59 -7.23 -1.56
N ASP A 229 -13.68 -8.57 -1.54
CA ASP A 229 -12.92 -9.45 -0.63
C ASP A 229 -11.50 -9.74 -1.13
N ALA A 230 -11.15 -9.26 -2.31
CA ALA A 230 -9.89 -9.50 -2.98
C ALA A 230 -9.60 -10.97 -3.31
N THR A 231 -10.65 -11.79 -3.43
CA THR A 231 -10.54 -13.12 -4.03
C THR A 231 -10.29 -13.02 -5.53
N THR A 232 -9.87 -14.14 -6.12
CA THR A 232 -9.70 -14.23 -7.57
C THR A 232 -11.06 -14.44 -8.23
N THR A 233 -11.40 -13.58 -9.17
CA THR A 233 -12.67 -13.54 -9.89
C THR A 233 -12.44 -13.31 -11.39
N ALA A 234 -13.45 -13.60 -12.21
CA ALA A 234 -13.47 -13.21 -13.61
C ALA A 234 -13.78 -11.72 -13.75
N LEU A 235 -13.08 -10.99 -14.63
CA LEU A 235 -13.30 -9.56 -14.84
C LEU A 235 -14.65 -9.26 -15.52
N HIS A 236 -15.14 -10.13 -16.41
CA HIS A 236 -16.30 -9.84 -17.26
C HIS A 236 -17.59 -9.46 -16.49
N PRO A 237 -18.04 -10.20 -15.47
CA PRO A 237 -19.21 -9.82 -14.68
C PRO A 237 -19.08 -8.41 -14.08
N HIS A 238 -17.91 -8.09 -13.52
CA HIS A 238 -17.66 -6.79 -12.89
C HIS A 238 -17.68 -5.62 -13.88
N VAL A 239 -17.25 -5.85 -15.12
CA VAL A 239 -17.35 -4.84 -16.19
C VAL A 239 -18.82 -4.56 -16.53
N ALA A 240 -19.69 -5.58 -16.52
CA ALA A 240 -21.12 -5.40 -16.72
C ALA A 240 -21.76 -4.62 -15.56
N ASP A 241 -21.44 -4.99 -14.31
CA ASP A 241 -21.93 -4.31 -13.11
C ASP A 241 -21.53 -2.82 -13.10
N LEU A 242 -20.28 -2.50 -13.44
CA LEU A 242 -19.81 -1.12 -13.53
C LEU A 242 -20.49 -0.32 -14.64
N ARG A 243 -20.79 -0.95 -15.79
CA ARG A 243 -21.54 -0.32 -16.88
C ARG A 243 -22.98 -0.01 -16.47
N GLU A 244 -23.62 -0.91 -15.72
CA GLU A 244 -24.93 -0.64 -15.13
C GLU A 244 -24.85 0.54 -14.14
N LEU A 245 -23.87 0.54 -13.24
CA LEU A 245 -23.65 1.64 -12.30
C LEU A 245 -23.41 2.98 -13.00
N ALA A 246 -22.61 3.01 -14.07
CA ALA A 246 -22.39 4.21 -14.87
C ALA A 246 -23.69 4.66 -15.57
N THR A 247 -24.49 3.72 -16.08
CA THR A 247 -25.80 4.02 -16.66
C THR A 247 -26.74 4.62 -15.61
N GLU A 248 -26.77 4.06 -14.40
CA GLU A 248 -27.54 4.63 -13.30
C GLU A 248 -27.04 6.02 -12.92
N ALA A 249 -25.72 6.24 -12.84
CA ALA A 249 -25.12 7.54 -12.57
C ALA A 249 -25.46 8.58 -13.65
N ALA A 250 -25.59 8.21 -14.92
CA ALA A 250 -25.91 9.12 -16.01
C ALA A 250 -27.38 9.55 -16.06
N ARG A 251 -28.30 8.68 -15.63
CA ARG A 251 -29.74 8.99 -15.64
C ARG A 251 -30.04 10.14 -14.68
N PRO A 252 -30.81 11.18 -15.05
CA PRO A 252 -31.19 12.23 -14.11
C PRO A 252 -32.23 11.75 -13.08
N GLY A 253 -32.43 12.55 -12.03
CA GLY A 253 -33.51 12.38 -11.06
C GLY A 253 -33.29 11.31 -9.99
N ARG A 254 -34.16 11.37 -8.98
CA ARG A 254 -34.12 10.55 -7.78
C ARG A 254 -34.69 9.16 -8.02
N ARG A 255 -34.08 8.15 -7.39
CA ARG A 255 -34.58 6.76 -7.35
C ARG A 255 -34.51 6.26 -5.91
N PRO A 256 -35.56 5.56 -5.44
CA PRO A 256 -35.55 4.98 -4.10
C PRO A 256 -34.43 3.93 -3.97
N PRO A 257 -34.00 3.62 -2.74
CA PRO A 257 -33.04 2.55 -2.51
C PRO A 257 -33.50 1.22 -3.13
N ARG A 258 -32.63 0.59 -3.91
CA ARG A 258 -32.83 -0.75 -4.46
C ARG A 258 -31.64 -1.66 -4.13
N PRO A 259 -31.83 -2.98 -4.00
CA PRO A 259 -30.70 -3.91 -3.93
C PRO A 259 -29.77 -3.72 -5.13
N LEU A 260 -28.48 -3.69 -4.86
CA LEU A 260 -27.41 -3.69 -5.86
C LEU A 260 -26.70 -5.03 -5.76
N ILE A 261 -26.88 -5.86 -6.79
CA ILE A 261 -26.16 -7.12 -6.91
C ILE A 261 -24.84 -6.80 -7.58
N LEU A 262 -23.75 -7.14 -6.91
CA LEU A 262 -22.40 -7.09 -7.45
C LEU A 262 -21.91 -8.54 -7.50
N GLY A 263 -21.03 -8.87 -8.45
CA GLY A 263 -20.54 -10.24 -8.64
C GLY A 263 -19.93 -10.91 -7.39
N ASP A 264 -19.50 -12.16 -7.57
CA ASP A 264 -19.00 -13.08 -6.53
C ASP A 264 -18.06 -12.49 -5.46
N THR A 265 -17.20 -11.55 -5.85
CA THR A 265 -16.23 -10.84 -4.99
C THR A 265 -16.90 -10.01 -3.89
N PHE A 266 -18.22 -9.81 -3.97
CA PHE A 266 -19.04 -9.01 -3.07
C PHE A 266 -20.11 -9.82 -2.34
N ASP A 267 -20.12 -11.16 -2.46
CA ASP A 267 -21.17 -12.03 -1.89
C ASP A 267 -21.30 -11.95 -0.37
N TYR A 268 -20.29 -11.41 0.31
CA TYR A 268 -20.31 -11.17 1.75
C TYR A 268 -21.04 -9.87 2.15
N LEU A 269 -21.42 -9.03 1.18
CA LEU A 269 -22.04 -7.73 1.41
C LEU A 269 -23.52 -7.72 1.06
N GLU A 270 -24.28 -6.96 1.84
CA GLU A 270 -25.58 -6.44 1.44
C GLU A 270 -25.37 -5.01 0.95
N VAL A 271 -25.61 -4.74 -0.33
CA VAL A 271 -25.49 -3.40 -0.90
C VAL A 271 -26.85 -2.94 -1.41
N THR A 272 -27.25 -1.73 -1.02
CA THR A 272 -28.35 -1.02 -1.69
C THR A 272 -27.85 0.28 -2.31
N LEU A 273 -28.48 0.65 -3.41
CA LEU A 273 -28.17 1.84 -4.18
C LEU A 273 -29.40 2.74 -4.23
N GLU A 274 -29.25 3.95 -3.71
CA GLU A 274 -30.19 5.06 -3.85
C GLU A 274 -29.57 6.09 -4.81
N ALA A 275 -30.38 6.73 -5.65
CA ALA A 275 -29.90 7.86 -6.47
C ALA A 275 -30.61 9.13 -6.06
N THR A 276 -29.84 10.19 -5.81
CA THR A 276 -30.36 11.56 -5.66
C THR A 276 -30.13 12.31 -6.96
N ASP A 277 -30.37 13.63 -6.99
CA ASP A 277 -30.08 14.43 -8.17
C ASP A 277 -28.57 14.46 -8.48
N ASP A 278 -27.73 14.55 -7.44
CA ASP A 278 -26.28 14.71 -7.59
C ASP A 278 -25.44 13.49 -7.20
N ASP A 279 -26.01 12.57 -6.42
CA ASP A 279 -25.26 11.48 -5.77
C ASP A 279 -25.85 10.10 -6.08
N LEU A 280 -24.98 9.10 -6.09
CA LEU A 280 -25.32 7.72 -5.80
C LEU A 280 -24.94 7.42 -4.36
N ILE A 281 -25.87 6.82 -3.61
CA ILE A 281 -25.67 6.53 -2.20
C ILE A 281 -25.67 5.02 -2.04
N PHE A 282 -24.51 4.51 -1.65
CA PHE A 282 -24.30 3.10 -1.36
C PHE A 282 -24.56 2.86 0.13
N GLU A 283 -25.59 2.09 0.47
CA GLU A 283 -25.74 1.56 1.82
C GLU A 283 -25.15 0.15 1.85
N VAL A 284 -24.08 -0.04 2.61
CA VAL A 284 -23.31 -1.28 2.67
C VAL A 284 -23.39 -1.89 4.06
N GLY A 285 -23.81 -3.15 4.13
CA GLY A 285 -23.74 -4.01 5.32
C GLY A 285 -23.03 -5.32 5.02
N VAL A 286 -22.74 -6.10 6.06
CA VAL A 286 -22.29 -7.49 5.91
C VAL A 286 -23.50 -8.40 5.99
N TRP A 287 -23.62 -9.34 5.05
CA TRP A 287 -24.67 -10.34 5.05
C TRP A 287 -24.57 -11.23 6.29
N SER A 288 -25.68 -11.45 6.98
CA SER A 288 -25.71 -12.17 8.26
C SER A 288 -25.32 -13.65 8.15
N GLY A 289 -25.41 -14.24 6.95
CA GLY A 289 -24.95 -15.60 6.66
C GLY A 289 -23.48 -15.69 6.25
N CYS A 290 -22.77 -14.57 6.13
CA CYS A 290 -21.34 -14.58 5.80
C CYS A 290 -20.56 -15.12 7.00
N GLY A 291 -19.84 -16.24 6.80
CA GLY A 291 -19.03 -16.86 7.86
C GLY A 291 -17.94 -15.92 8.39
N ASN A 292 -16.84 -15.80 7.65
CA ASN A 292 -15.71 -14.93 8.02
C ASN A 292 -15.54 -13.84 6.94
N PRO A 293 -16.15 -12.66 7.12
CA PRO A 293 -15.97 -11.57 6.18
C PRO A 293 -14.50 -11.08 6.18
N PRO A 294 -14.05 -10.44 5.09
CA PRO A 294 -12.69 -9.95 4.99
C PRO A 294 -12.38 -8.92 6.11
N PRO A 295 -11.11 -8.77 6.53
CA PRO A 295 -10.73 -7.93 7.66
C PRO A 295 -11.09 -6.43 7.57
N TRP A 296 -11.41 -5.95 6.36
CA TRP A 296 -11.84 -4.56 6.10
C TRP A 296 -13.35 -4.39 5.95
N ALA A 297 -14.13 -5.48 5.95
CA ALA A 297 -15.58 -5.41 5.87
C ALA A 297 -16.18 -4.56 7.02
N PRO A 298 -17.38 -3.98 6.82
CA PRO A 298 -18.13 -3.40 7.93
C PRO A 298 -18.29 -4.41 9.07
N ARG A 299 -18.50 -3.94 10.30
CA ARG A 299 -18.78 -4.87 11.40
C ARG A 299 -20.14 -5.54 11.15
N PRO A 300 -20.29 -6.85 11.42
CA PRO A 300 -21.60 -7.49 11.36
C PRO A 300 -22.66 -6.71 12.15
N GLY A 301 -23.84 -6.54 11.57
CA GLY A 301 -24.93 -5.72 12.15
C GLY A 301 -24.77 -4.20 12.00
N THR A 302 -23.69 -3.72 11.40
CA THR A 302 -23.53 -2.30 11.06
C THR A 302 -23.78 -2.07 9.57
N ARG A 303 -24.48 -0.97 9.25
CA ARG A 303 -24.60 -0.46 7.89
C ARG A 303 -23.90 0.87 7.75
N ARG A 304 -23.30 1.11 6.59
CA ARG A 304 -22.59 2.35 6.25
C ARG A 304 -23.24 2.97 5.03
N ARG A 305 -23.57 4.25 5.13
CA ARG A 305 -24.14 5.03 4.03
C ARG A 305 -23.03 5.88 3.42
N LEU A 306 -22.68 5.62 2.17
CA LEU A 306 -21.53 6.17 1.46
C LEU A 306 -22.03 6.94 0.23
N PRO A 307 -22.29 8.26 0.36
CA PRO A 307 -22.67 9.09 -0.77
C PRO A 307 -21.46 9.37 -1.68
N VAL A 308 -21.66 9.25 -2.98
CA VAL A 308 -20.68 9.51 -4.03
C VAL A 308 -21.32 10.36 -5.11
N ARG A 309 -20.64 11.42 -5.54
CA ARG A 309 -21.10 12.25 -6.67
C ARG A 309 -21.22 11.39 -7.93
N ARG A 310 -22.34 11.53 -8.66
CA ARG A 310 -22.57 10.82 -9.93
C ARG A 310 -21.42 11.03 -10.92
N ALA A 311 -20.88 12.25 -10.95
CA ALA A 311 -19.74 12.61 -11.80
C ALA A 311 -18.47 11.79 -11.49
N GLU A 312 -18.23 11.40 -10.24
CA GLU A 312 -17.06 10.58 -9.88
C GLU A 312 -17.23 9.13 -10.34
N VAL A 313 -18.45 8.59 -10.27
CA VAL A 313 -18.77 7.25 -10.82
C VAL A 313 -18.57 7.23 -12.34
N LEU A 314 -19.10 8.24 -13.04
CA LEU A 314 -18.95 8.37 -14.49
C LEU A 314 -17.48 8.53 -14.90
N ARG A 315 -16.72 9.36 -14.18
CA ARG A 315 -15.30 9.57 -14.43
C ARG A 315 -14.50 8.29 -14.22
N ALA A 316 -14.72 7.60 -13.09
CA ALA A 316 -14.05 6.34 -12.80
C ALA A 316 -14.31 5.29 -13.87
N TRP A 317 -15.56 5.18 -14.35
CA TRP A 317 -15.90 4.28 -15.46
C TRP A 317 -15.18 4.67 -16.76
N ALA A 318 -15.25 5.94 -17.15
CA ALA A 318 -14.60 6.42 -18.37
C ALA A 318 -13.08 6.20 -18.38
N GLU A 319 -12.43 6.31 -17.22
CA GLU A 319 -11.01 6.03 -17.04
C GLU A 319 -10.70 4.51 -17.05
N ALA A 320 -11.55 3.70 -16.42
CA ALA A 320 -11.31 2.26 -16.24
C ALA A 320 -11.67 1.42 -17.48
N GLU A 321 -12.76 1.75 -18.17
CA GLU A 321 -13.35 0.94 -19.24
C GLU A 321 -12.33 0.57 -20.33
N PRO A 322 -11.54 1.51 -20.90
CA PRO A 322 -10.60 1.15 -21.96
C PRO A 322 -9.53 0.15 -21.49
N ALA A 323 -9.14 0.20 -20.21
CA ALA A 323 -8.17 -0.73 -19.65
C ALA A 323 -8.78 -2.11 -19.41
N PHE A 324 -10.03 -2.17 -18.93
CA PHE A 324 -10.74 -3.43 -18.75
C PHE A 324 -11.07 -4.11 -20.08
N GLU A 325 -11.47 -3.36 -21.11
CA GLU A 325 -11.74 -3.92 -22.44
C GLU A 325 -10.48 -4.56 -23.07
N ARG A 326 -9.30 -3.95 -22.86
CA ARG A 326 -8.02 -4.55 -23.31
C ARG A 326 -7.70 -5.89 -22.64
N LEU A 327 -8.19 -6.12 -21.43
CA LEU A 327 -8.02 -7.37 -20.70
C LEU A 327 -9.03 -8.45 -21.10
N LEU A 328 -10.08 -8.09 -21.86
CA LEU A 328 -11.15 -8.98 -22.32
C LEU A 328 -11.17 -9.15 -23.85
N PRO A 329 -10.08 -9.56 -24.51
CA PRO A 329 -10.07 -9.73 -25.96
C PRO A 329 -11.05 -10.83 -26.40
N GLY A 330 -11.89 -10.54 -27.38
CA GLY A 330 -12.79 -11.52 -28.01
C GLY A 330 -14.20 -11.62 -27.44
N VAL A 331 -14.53 -10.85 -26.39
CA VAL A 331 -15.93 -10.68 -25.97
C VAL A 331 -16.54 -9.54 -26.77
N THR A 332 -17.05 -9.85 -27.97
CA THR A 332 -17.80 -8.89 -28.80
C THR A 332 -18.96 -8.30 -28.01
N ARG A 333 -19.14 -6.98 -28.09
CA ARG A 333 -20.30 -6.23 -27.57
C ARG A 333 -21.57 -6.79 -28.23
N SER A 334 -22.26 -7.72 -27.57
CA SER A 334 -23.58 -8.20 -27.96
C SER A 334 -24.67 -7.32 -27.38
#